data_AF-A0A6N6VQ82-F1
#
_entry.id   AF-A0A6N6VQ82-F1
#
_cell.length_a   1.000
_cell.length_b   1.000
_cell.length_c   1.000
_cell.angle_alpha   90.00
_cell.angle_beta   90.00
_cell.angle_gamma   90.00
#
_symmetry.space_group_name_H-M   'P 1'
#
loop_
_entity.id
_entity.type
_entity.pdbx_description
1 polymer ?
#
loop_
_entity_poly.entity_id
_entity_poly.type
_entity_poly.pdbx_seq_one_letter_code
_entity_poly.pdbx_strand_id
1 'polypeptide(L)'
;MLYSIKVIISSNRVFEKKYVWTQILKNMLNYDIEFILEEDANVQFTKLILNNNTEISILDNFENFVNHFPPKIEFIPISDFKVSIHSYFKNIPILYNKKNSLFIDYISEKKIKINFDIPSIAYFYLVQYEEVINQKRDEYDRFSLKDSYLFKYQIHRRPIINEYAELLYSLMLYLDNSIPQRVRDFSINISHDIDFAFSYYNKNISQIFKSAVKNAINQKSLKEFYNKLLSFHKFNNGDLKQDPSNSFEWIMDEVEKVGLKSTFYFLSNAYENSIYNPDYDLTSDCIRNVLLSINKRGHKIGLHGGFPTYNCELNFQNELTNLTHNLKKINIQLENLLVRQHWLKFKSGLTHEIMNNCGISDDSTLGFVEDVGFRSGICQSYDIFSWKNKISLNMTETPLHVMEGSVFDSYGLNLGVTFKAYDVINDVKSIVKFYGGTFTILWHNTYLNSQVSKELFIETIK
;
A
#
# COMPACT_ATOMS: atom_id res chain seq x y z
N MET A 1 -30.79 2.66 9.80
CA MET A 1 -30.13 3.94 9.50
C MET A 1 -28.75 3.87 10.09
N LEU A 2 -27.71 4.19 9.31
CA LEU A 2 -26.36 4.34 9.87
C LEU A 2 -26.38 5.51 10.86
N TYR A 3 -25.54 5.42 11.89
CA TYR A 3 -25.36 6.51 12.84
C TYR A 3 -24.72 7.70 12.10
N SER A 4 -25.38 8.86 12.10
CA SER A 4 -24.91 10.06 11.39
C SER A 4 -24.20 11.02 12.35
N ILE A 5 -23.13 11.65 11.87
CA ILE A 5 -22.33 12.63 12.62
C ILE A 5 -22.38 13.96 11.86
N LYS A 6 -22.73 15.03 12.56
CA LYS A 6 -22.64 16.39 12.02
C LYS A 6 -21.22 16.90 12.18
N VAL A 7 -20.58 17.23 11.07
CA VAL A 7 -19.18 17.69 11.02
C VAL A 7 -19.18 19.15 10.62
N ILE A 8 -18.98 20.02 11.60
CA ILE A 8 -18.90 21.46 11.42
C ILE A 8 -17.46 21.84 11.13
N ILE A 9 -17.20 22.37 9.94
CA ILE A 9 -15.87 22.79 9.48
C ILE A 9 -15.89 24.26 9.09
N SER A 10 -14.80 24.97 9.36
CA SER A 10 -14.65 26.36 8.90
C SER A 10 -14.53 26.45 7.38
N SER A 11 -14.83 27.63 6.86
CA SER A 11 -14.87 27.94 5.42
C SER A 11 -13.52 27.92 4.69
N ASN A 12 -12.39 27.76 5.41
CA ASN A 12 -11.07 27.52 4.81
C ASN A 12 -10.84 26.02 4.54
N ARG A 13 -10.11 25.70 3.46
CA ARG A 13 -9.67 24.32 3.15
C ARG A 13 -10.82 23.28 3.16
N VAL A 14 -12.01 23.68 2.72
CA VAL A 14 -13.24 22.86 2.82
C VAL A 14 -13.08 21.49 2.14
N PHE A 15 -12.42 21.43 0.98
CA PHE A 15 -12.25 20.19 0.22
C PHE A 15 -11.35 19.20 0.96
N GLU A 16 -10.21 19.68 1.47
CA GLU A 16 -9.25 18.90 2.24
C GLU A 16 -9.89 18.35 3.53
N LYS A 17 -10.64 19.19 4.26
CA LYS A 17 -11.34 18.80 5.48
C LYS A 17 -12.43 17.76 5.21
N LYS A 18 -13.27 17.99 4.19
CA LYS A 18 -14.31 17.03 3.78
C LYS A 18 -13.70 15.69 3.40
N TYR A 19 -12.61 15.70 2.64
CA TYR A 19 -11.90 14.50 2.24
C TYR A 19 -11.43 13.71 3.47
N VAL A 20 -10.67 14.33 4.38
CA VAL A 20 -10.12 13.64 5.55
C VAL A 20 -11.20 13.08 6.47
N TRP A 21 -12.23 13.87 6.77
CA TRP A 21 -13.32 13.40 7.62
C TRP A 21 -14.15 12.31 6.96
N THR A 22 -14.26 12.33 5.62
CA THR A 22 -14.84 11.21 4.86
C THR A 22 -14.01 9.95 5.02
N GLN A 23 -12.68 10.02 4.88
CA GLN A 23 -11.82 8.86 5.11
C GLN A 23 -11.97 8.32 6.54
N ILE A 24 -11.83 9.17 7.55
CA ILE A 24 -11.84 8.74 8.96
C ILE A 24 -13.23 8.28 9.43
N LEU A 25 -14.27 9.11 9.28
CA LEU A 25 -15.57 8.82 9.90
C LEU A 25 -16.41 7.88 9.04
N LYS A 26 -16.40 8.04 7.71
CA LYS A 26 -17.19 7.22 6.80
C LYS A 26 -16.45 5.95 6.39
N ASN A 27 -15.26 6.06 5.82
CA ASN A 27 -14.60 4.89 5.24
C ASN A 27 -13.98 3.97 6.31
N MET A 28 -13.35 4.53 7.35
CA MET A 28 -12.70 3.72 8.40
C MET A 28 -13.63 3.35 9.55
N LEU A 29 -14.53 4.26 9.95
CA LEU A 29 -15.42 4.05 11.10
C LEU A 29 -16.87 3.69 10.73
N ASN A 30 -17.23 3.73 9.44
CA ASN A 30 -18.54 3.35 8.90
C ASN A 30 -19.73 4.16 9.48
N TYR A 31 -19.56 5.47 9.60
CA TYR A 31 -20.61 6.41 9.99
C TYR A 31 -21.02 7.33 8.85
N ASP A 32 -22.31 7.69 8.82
CA ASP A 32 -22.79 8.72 7.91
C ASP A 32 -22.31 10.10 8.38
N ILE A 33 -22.13 11.01 7.43
CA ILE A 33 -21.59 12.35 7.69
C ILE A 33 -22.51 13.41 7.09
N GLU A 34 -22.88 14.39 7.90
CA GLU A 34 -23.50 15.64 7.46
C GLU A 34 -22.51 16.79 7.65
N PHE A 35 -22.01 17.37 6.56
CA PHE A 35 -21.11 18.52 6.64
C PHE A 35 -21.88 19.83 6.79
N ILE A 36 -21.49 20.64 7.78
CA ILE A 36 -22.02 21.98 8.03
C ILE A 36 -20.84 22.95 7.94
N LEU A 37 -21.02 24.06 7.21
CA LEU A 37 -19.98 25.09 7.11
C LEU A 37 -20.19 26.15 8.19
N GLU A 38 -19.13 26.42 8.95
CA GLU A 38 -19.02 27.58 9.82
C GLU A 38 -18.43 28.73 8.99
N GLU A 39 -19.18 29.83 8.86
CA GLU A 39 -18.81 30.95 7.97
C GLU A 39 -17.46 31.58 8.36
N ASP A 40 -17.16 31.62 9.66
CA ASP A 40 -15.90 32.18 10.17
C ASP A 40 -14.70 31.30 9.79
N ALA A 41 -13.91 31.79 8.84
CA ALA A 41 -12.67 31.15 8.38
C ALA A 41 -11.57 31.10 9.46
N ASN A 42 -11.69 31.91 10.53
CA ASN A 42 -10.68 31.96 11.59
C ASN A 42 -10.88 30.86 12.65
N VAL A 43 -11.98 30.11 12.59
CA VAL A 43 -12.20 28.98 13.49
C VAL A 43 -11.19 27.87 13.16
N GLN A 44 -10.31 27.60 14.13
CA GLN A 44 -9.26 26.58 14.03
C GLN A 44 -9.68 25.23 14.62
N PHE A 45 -10.98 24.94 14.62
CA PHE A 45 -11.50 23.69 15.15
C PHE A 45 -12.56 23.11 14.21
N THR A 46 -12.47 21.82 13.92
CA THR A 46 -13.62 21.04 13.45
C THR A 46 -14.45 20.63 14.67
N LYS A 47 -15.77 20.69 14.60
CA LYS A 47 -16.66 20.15 15.64
C LYS A 47 -17.39 18.92 15.12
N LEU A 48 -17.33 17.83 15.85
CA LEU A 48 -18.15 16.64 15.63
C LEU A 48 -19.31 16.69 16.62
N ILE A 49 -20.54 16.83 16.12
CA ILE A 49 -21.76 16.79 16.92
C ILE A 49 -22.41 15.42 16.75
N LEU A 50 -22.54 14.71 17.87
CA LEU A 50 -23.14 13.38 17.96
C LEU A 50 -24.67 13.46 18.06
N ASN A 51 -25.37 12.34 17.89
CA ASN A 51 -26.85 12.30 17.86
C ASN A 51 -27.48 12.77 19.17
N ASN A 52 -26.82 12.53 20.31
CA ASN A 52 -27.24 13.03 21.61
C ASN A 52 -26.85 14.51 21.88
N ASN A 53 -26.39 15.26 20.86
CA ASN A 53 -25.92 16.65 20.92
C ASN A 53 -24.68 16.88 21.79
N THR A 54 -23.87 15.85 22.03
CA THR A 54 -22.52 16.02 22.59
C THR A 54 -21.53 16.42 21.49
N GLU A 55 -20.42 17.05 21.90
CA GLU A 55 -19.46 17.68 21.00
C GLU A 55 -18.03 17.20 21.26
N ILE A 56 -17.31 16.89 20.18
CA ILE A 56 -15.85 16.84 20.17
C ILE A 56 -15.33 17.98 19.30
N SER A 57 -14.59 18.92 19.87
CA SER A 57 -13.89 19.97 19.11
C SER A 57 -12.45 19.51 18.85
N ILE A 58 -12.01 19.42 17.60
CA ILE A 58 -10.67 18.95 17.20
C ILE A 58 -9.93 20.10 16.54
N LEU A 59 -8.69 20.35 16.99
CA LEU A 59 -7.82 21.34 16.36
C LEU A 59 -7.69 21.05 14.86
N ASP A 60 -7.83 22.08 14.06
CA ASP A 60 -7.87 22.03 12.60
C ASP A 60 -7.19 23.29 12.05
N ASN A 61 -5.88 23.20 11.84
CA ASN A 61 -5.02 24.32 11.47
C ASN A 61 -3.97 23.90 10.42
N PHE A 62 -4.46 23.50 9.25
CA PHE A 62 -3.67 23.11 8.08
C PHE A 62 -2.53 24.07 7.74
N GLU A 63 -2.78 25.37 7.72
CA GLU A 63 -1.75 26.36 7.36
C GLU A 63 -0.62 26.38 8.38
N ASN A 64 -0.96 26.43 9.66
CA ASN A 64 0.03 26.39 10.73
C ASN A 64 0.76 25.04 10.76
N PHE A 65 0.07 23.94 10.46
CA PHE A 65 0.65 22.61 10.36
C PHE A 65 1.77 22.58 9.33
N VAL A 66 1.47 23.02 8.10
CA VAL A 66 2.42 23.05 6.98
C VAL A 66 3.55 24.05 7.21
N ASN A 67 3.25 25.26 7.72
CA ASN A 67 4.25 26.31 7.91
C ASN A 67 5.28 26.02 9.01
N HIS A 68 4.93 25.19 10.00
CA HIS A 68 5.84 24.81 11.10
C HIS A 68 6.30 23.36 10.99
N PHE A 69 6.32 22.84 9.77
CA PHE A 69 6.80 21.50 9.51
C PHE A 69 8.34 21.44 9.67
N PRO A 70 8.90 20.44 10.38
CA PRO A 70 8.20 19.28 10.90
C PRO A 70 7.57 19.42 12.29
N PRO A 71 6.44 18.74 12.54
CA PRO A 71 5.85 18.66 13.86
C PRO A 71 6.78 17.91 14.82
N LYS A 72 6.63 18.20 16.11
CA LYS A 72 7.19 17.38 17.19
C LYS A 72 6.28 16.17 17.42
N ILE A 73 6.82 15.15 18.08
CA ILE A 73 6.07 13.96 18.48
C ILE A 73 6.15 13.76 20.00
N GLU A 74 5.05 13.31 20.60
CA GLU A 74 5.01 12.83 21.98
C GLU A 74 4.22 11.51 22.01
N PHE A 75 4.73 10.50 22.71
CA PHE A 75 4.06 9.20 22.83
C PHE A 75 3.28 9.16 24.14
N ILE A 76 1.97 9.26 24.07
CA ILE A 76 1.12 9.28 25.26
C ILE A 76 0.69 7.85 25.61
N PRO A 77 1.03 7.32 26.79
CA PRO A 77 0.54 6.03 27.26
C PRO A 77 -0.98 5.95 27.22
N ILE A 78 -1.53 4.81 26.81
CA ILE A 78 -3.00 4.64 26.76
C ILE A 78 -3.65 4.75 28.13
N SER A 79 -2.91 4.35 29.19
CA SER A 79 -3.33 4.50 30.58
C SER A 79 -3.61 5.95 31.01
N ASP A 80 -3.10 6.93 30.27
CA ASP A 80 -3.20 8.34 30.63
C ASP A 80 -4.49 8.97 30.08
N PHE A 81 -5.23 8.25 29.23
CA PHE A 81 -6.53 8.67 28.72
C PHE A 81 -7.64 8.24 29.69
N LYS A 82 -8.66 9.10 29.87
CA LYS A 82 -9.83 8.77 30.70
C LYS A 82 -10.75 7.71 30.06
N VAL A 83 -10.54 7.42 28.78
CA VAL A 83 -11.32 6.46 27.99
C VAL A 83 -10.49 5.22 27.72
N SER A 84 -11.15 4.06 27.65
CA SER A 84 -10.48 2.84 27.18
C SER A 84 -10.30 2.92 25.67
N ILE A 85 -9.05 2.89 25.20
CA ILE A 85 -8.73 2.90 23.77
C ILE A 85 -8.33 1.51 23.35
N HIS A 86 -9.02 0.99 22.34
CA HIS A 86 -8.66 -0.28 21.72
C HIS A 86 -7.47 -0.09 20.76
N SER A 87 -6.25 -0.24 21.26
CA SER A 87 -5.02 -0.09 20.47
C SER A 87 -4.14 -1.34 20.52
N TYR A 88 -3.42 -1.57 19.42
CA TYR A 88 -2.38 -2.59 19.33
C TYR A 88 -1.13 -2.20 20.14
N PHE A 89 -0.86 -0.89 20.22
CA PHE A 89 0.32 -0.34 20.89
C PHE A 89 -0.04 0.12 22.30
N LYS A 90 0.95 0.32 23.17
CA LYS A 90 0.74 0.78 24.55
C LYS A 90 0.63 2.31 24.69
N ASN A 91 0.85 3.04 23.61
CA ASN A 91 0.84 4.50 23.54
C ASN A 91 0.30 4.95 22.19
N ILE A 92 -0.08 6.22 22.08
CA ILE A 92 -0.49 6.87 20.83
C ILE A 92 0.54 7.96 20.51
N PRO A 93 1.12 7.97 19.30
CA PRO A 93 1.95 9.08 18.85
C PRO A 93 1.07 10.29 18.62
N ILE A 94 1.37 11.42 19.26
CA ILE A 94 0.71 12.71 19.00
C ILE A 94 1.71 13.62 18.31
N LEU A 95 1.37 14.02 17.09
CA LEU A 95 2.15 15.01 16.33
C LEU A 95 1.60 16.41 16.59
N TYR A 96 2.47 17.37 16.91
CA TYR A 96 2.07 18.72 17.31
C TYR A 96 3.12 19.78 17.00
N ASN A 97 2.69 21.02 16.74
CA ASN A 97 3.59 22.14 16.48
C ASN A 97 3.87 23.01 17.72
N LYS A 98 2.92 23.07 18.65
CA LYS A 98 3.04 23.80 19.91
C LYS A 98 2.66 22.87 21.05
N LYS A 99 3.55 22.74 22.05
CA LYS A 99 3.26 21.92 23.22
C LYS A 99 2.08 22.55 23.97
N ASN A 100 0.99 21.81 24.06
CA ASN A 100 -0.15 22.16 24.90
C ASN A 100 0.05 21.54 26.28
N SER A 101 -0.49 22.18 27.32
CA SER A 101 -0.47 21.63 28.68
C SER A 101 -1.27 20.32 28.77
N LEU A 102 -2.28 20.17 27.92
CA LEU A 102 -3.09 18.96 27.77
C LEU A 102 -3.38 18.71 26.27
N PHE A 103 -3.17 17.49 25.80
CA PHE A 103 -3.53 17.10 24.44
C PHE A 103 -5.03 16.86 24.27
N ILE A 104 -5.73 16.49 25.35
CA ILE A 104 -7.19 16.32 25.39
C ILE A 104 -7.72 17.00 26.65
N ASP A 105 -8.69 17.91 26.47
CA ASP A 105 -9.44 18.54 27.56
C ASP A 105 -10.85 17.95 27.63
N TYR A 106 -11.23 17.46 28.80
CA TYR A 106 -12.61 17.05 29.10
C TYR A 106 -13.34 18.25 29.71
N ILE A 107 -13.89 19.12 28.86
CA ILE A 107 -14.47 20.41 29.25
C ILE A 107 -15.72 20.21 30.10
N SER A 108 -16.56 19.24 29.75
CA SER A 108 -17.74 18.82 30.52
C SER A 108 -18.12 17.38 30.17
N GLU A 109 -19.17 16.84 30.80
CA GLU A 109 -19.74 15.54 30.44
C GLU A 109 -20.26 15.48 28.99
N LYS A 110 -20.48 16.64 28.35
CA LYS A 110 -21.01 16.74 26.98
C LYS A 110 -19.99 17.25 25.96
N LYS A 111 -18.79 17.64 26.40
CA LYS A 111 -17.84 18.32 25.52
C LYS A 111 -16.40 17.92 25.79
N ILE A 112 -15.73 17.45 24.74
CA ILE A 112 -14.30 17.14 24.72
C ILE A 112 -13.61 18.03 23.70
N LYS A 113 -12.37 18.42 23.98
CA LYS A 113 -11.51 19.15 23.05
C LYS A 113 -10.20 18.40 22.84
N ILE A 114 -9.84 18.21 21.58
CA ILE A 114 -8.56 17.62 21.14
C ILE A 114 -7.67 18.76 20.65
N ASN A 115 -6.52 18.95 21.31
CA ASN A 115 -5.59 20.06 21.08
C ASN A 115 -4.44 19.70 20.13
N PHE A 116 -4.64 18.73 19.25
CA PHE A 116 -3.69 18.37 18.19
C PHE A 116 -4.44 18.07 16.89
N ASP A 117 -3.73 18.26 15.78
CA ASP A 117 -4.34 18.50 14.48
C ASP A 117 -4.52 17.22 13.66
N ILE A 118 -5.42 16.36 14.11
CA ILE A 118 -5.76 15.10 13.42
C ILE A 118 -6.03 15.32 11.93
N PRO A 119 -6.90 16.28 11.50
CA PRO A 119 -7.22 16.40 10.09
C PRO A 119 -6.01 16.79 9.23
N SER A 120 -5.13 17.69 9.70
CA SER A 120 -3.94 18.07 8.94
C SER A 120 -2.92 16.95 8.88
N ILE A 121 -2.73 16.18 9.95
CA ILE A 121 -1.81 15.03 9.98
C ILE A 121 -2.32 13.94 9.01
N ALA A 122 -3.60 13.60 9.06
CA ALA A 122 -4.17 12.59 8.17
C ALA A 122 -4.08 13.03 6.70
N TYR A 123 -4.42 14.28 6.39
CA TYR A 123 -4.24 14.81 5.03
C TYR A 123 -2.80 14.70 4.56
N PHE A 124 -1.85 15.12 5.40
CA PHE A 124 -0.43 15.16 5.10
C PHE A 124 0.11 13.81 4.63
N TYR A 125 -0.30 12.72 5.28
CA TYR A 125 0.09 11.37 4.89
C TYR A 125 -0.76 10.83 3.74
N LEU A 126 -2.09 10.96 3.75
CA LEU A 126 -2.94 10.38 2.71
C LEU A 126 -2.62 10.91 1.29
N VAL A 127 -2.23 12.19 1.18
CA VAL A 127 -1.89 12.80 -0.13
C VAL A 127 -0.38 12.83 -0.41
N GLN A 128 0.42 12.14 0.41
CA GLN A 128 1.89 12.16 0.32
C GLN A 128 2.46 13.59 0.25
N TYR A 129 1.92 14.51 1.05
CA TYR A 129 2.32 15.93 1.02
C TYR A 129 3.75 16.12 1.51
N GLU A 130 4.24 15.20 2.34
CA GLU A 130 5.64 15.15 2.77
C GLU A 130 6.61 15.19 1.59
N GLU A 131 6.34 14.42 0.54
CA GLU A 131 7.20 14.28 -0.62
C GLU A 131 7.19 15.53 -1.50
N VAL A 132 6.20 16.41 -1.33
CA VAL A 132 6.12 17.73 -1.97
C VAL A 132 7.05 18.72 -1.26
N ILE A 133 7.05 18.70 0.08
CA ILE A 133 7.89 19.58 0.90
C ILE A 133 9.35 19.11 0.90
N ASN A 134 9.57 17.80 1.03
CA ASN A 134 10.88 17.19 1.04
C ASN A 134 11.20 16.63 -0.36
N GLN A 135 12.03 17.37 -1.11
CA GLN A 135 12.42 17.02 -2.48
C GLN A 135 13.63 16.08 -2.56
N LYS A 136 14.12 15.55 -1.43
CA LYS A 136 15.21 14.56 -1.46
C LYS A 136 14.74 13.28 -2.14
N ARG A 137 15.58 12.73 -3.01
CA ARG A 137 15.31 11.51 -3.77
C ARG A 137 16.54 10.62 -3.79
N ASP A 138 16.32 9.31 -3.89
CA ASP A 138 17.39 8.35 -4.15
C ASP A 138 17.84 8.40 -5.62
N GLU A 139 18.80 7.55 -5.98
CA GLU A 139 19.35 7.46 -7.35
C GLU A 139 18.32 7.05 -8.42
N TYR A 140 17.13 6.59 -8.01
CA TYR A 140 16.05 6.15 -8.88
C TYR A 140 14.86 7.12 -8.88
N ASP A 141 15.01 8.33 -8.32
CA ASP A 141 13.98 9.35 -8.16
C ASP A 141 12.82 8.94 -7.23
N ARG A 142 13.10 8.08 -6.24
CA ARG A 142 12.13 7.66 -5.22
C ARG A 142 12.32 8.47 -3.94
N PHE A 143 11.23 8.67 -3.21
CA PHE A 143 11.31 9.23 -1.87
C PHE A 143 11.82 8.16 -0.88
N SER A 144 12.97 8.44 -0.27
CA SER A 144 13.65 7.54 0.67
C SER A 144 12.91 7.47 2.00
N LEU A 145 12.66 6.25 2.50
CA LEU A 145 12.08 6.05 3.84
C LEU A 145 12.94 6.75 4.91
N LYS A 146 14.26 6.75 4.77
CA LYS A 146 15.19 7.34 5.76
C LYS A 146 15.05 8.86 5.87
N ASP A 147 14.58 9.51 4.82
CA ASP A 147 14.29 10.94 4.81
C ASP A 147 12.86 11.25 5.28
N SER A 148 12.05 10.23 5.59
CA SER A 148 10.69 10.40 6.06
C SER A 148 10.58 10.73 7.55
N TYR A 149 9.56 11.49 7.94
CA TYR A 149 9.24 11.75 9.34
C TYR A 149 8.75 10.51 10.06
N LEU A 150 8.04 9.63 9.35
CA LEU A 150 7.64 8.34 9.88
C LEU A 150 8.85 7.54 10.37
N PHE A 151 9.93 7.50 9.59
CA PHE A 151 11.16 6.84 9.98
C PHE A 151 11.93 7.59 11.07
N LYS A 152 12.05 8.92 10.95
CA LYS A 152 12.73 9.78 11.95
C LYS A 152 12.17 9.57 13.36
N TYR A 153 10.86 9.36 13.47
CA TYR A 153 10.17 9.11 14.74
C TYR A 153 9.90 7.62 15.02
N GLN A 154 10.38 6.71 14.17
CA GLN A 154 10.20 5.25 14.30
C GLN A 154 8.72 4.82 14.40
N ILE A 155 7.86 5.48 13.63
CA ILE A 155 6.42 5.21 13.55
C ILE A 155 5.98 4.71 12.16
N HIS A 156 6.91 4.47 11.23
CA HIS A 156 6.59 3.95 9.88
C HIS A 156 5.91 2.58 9.89
N ARG A 157 6.10 1.78 10.96
CA ARG A 157 5.40 0.51 11.18
C ARG A 157 4.08 0.67 11.95
N ARG A 158 3.54 1.88 12.04
CA ARG A 158 2.28 2.17 12.73
C ARG A 158 1.27 2.80 11.76
N PRO A 159 0.04 2.30 11.67
CA PRO A 159 -1.01 2.93 10.90
C PRO A 159 -1.59 4.09 11.70
N ILE A 160 -0.85 5.18 11.84
CA ILE A 160 -1.17 6.31 12.73
C ILE A 160 -2.56 6.92 12.51
N ILE A 161 -3.08 6.89 11.28
CA ILE A 161 -4.43 7.38 10.97
C ILE A 161 -5.47 6.43 11.57
N ASN A 162 -5.23 5.11 11.52
CA ASN A 162 -6.05 4.12 12.21
C ASN A 162 -6.00 4.31 13.73
N GLU A 163 -4.84 4.60 14.31
CA GLU A 163 -4.72 4.90 15.74
C GLU A 163 -5.53 6.15 16.15
N TYR A 164 -5.54 7.18 15.31
CA TYR A 164 -6.37 8.37 15.56
C TYR A 164 -7.87 8.10 15.37
N ALA A 165 -8.25 7.27 14.39
CA ALA A 165 -9.64 6.82 14.25
C ALA A 165 -10.09 6.02 15.49
N GLU A 166 -9.21 5.20 16.07
CA GLU A 166 -9.47 4.49 17.33
C GLU A 166 -9.68 5.40 18.52
N LEU A 167 -8.79 6.39 18.67
CA LEU A 167 -8.92 7.40 19.71
C LEU A 167 -10.24 8.17 19.56
N LEU A 168 -10.56 8.65 18.36
CA LEU A 168 -11.80 9.36 18.08
C LEU A 168 -13.02 8.51 18.40
N TYR A 169 -13.06 7.25 17.96
CA TYR A 169 -14.15 6.33 18.28
C TYR A 169 -14.32 6.14 19.79
N SER A 170 -13.22 5.98 20.53
CA SER A 170 -13.26 5.80 21.98
C SER A 170 -13.78 7.04 22.71
N LEU A 171 -13.41 8.25 22.25
CA LEU A 171 -13.93 9.51 22.79
C LEU A 171 -15.41 9.72 22.42
N MET A 172 -15.82 9.31 21.22
CA MET A 172 -17.21 9.38 20.80
C MET A 172 -18.08 8.44 21.64
N LEU A 173 -17.65 7.18 21.85
CA LEU A 173 -18.34 6.22 22.71
C LEU A 173 -18.47 6.70 24.16
N TYR A 174 -17.46 7.40 24.66
CA TYR A 174 -17.50 7.99 26.00
C TYR A 174 -18.60 9.06 26.13
N LEU A 175 -18.85 9.83 25.07
CA LEU A 175 -19.88 10.87 25.05
C LEU A 175 -21.27 10.33 24.65
N ASP A 176 -21.33 9.31 23.81
CA ASP A 176 -22.56 8.67 23.35
C ASP A 176 -22.40 7.15 23.26
N ASN A 177 -22.89 6.45 24.29
CA ASN A 177 -22.84 4.99 24.36
C ASN A 177 -23.84 4.29 23.43
N SER A 178 -24.68 5.04 22.70
CA SER A 178 -25.60 4.49 21.70
C SER A 178 -24.95 4.30 20.33
N ILE A 179 -23.72 4.78 20.14
CA ILE A 179 -22.96 4.60 18.91
C ILE A 179 -22.83 3.09 18.60
N PRO A 180 -23.21 2.65 17.39
CA PRO A 180 -23.09 1.26 16.99
C PRO A 180 -21.66 0.73 17.11
N GLN A 181 -21.53 -0.55 17.45
CA GLN A 181 -20.25 -1.21 17.30
C GLN A 181 -19.88 -1.26 15.81
N ARG A 182 -18.67 -0.81 15.48
CA ARG A 182 -18.17 -0.88 14.11
C ARG A 182 -17.82 -2.32 13.74
N VAL A 183 -17.97 -2.61 12.46
CA VAL A 183 -17.48 -3.85 11.85
C VAL A 183 -16.01 -3.64 11.49
N ARG A 184 -15.16 -4.61 11.82
CA ARG A 184 -13.75 -4.63 11.40
C ARG A 184 -13.58 -5.75 10.40
N ASP A 185 -13.32 -5.38 9.16
CA ASP A 185 -13.13 -6.33 8.08
C ASP A 185 -11.64 -6.46 7.78
N PHE A 186 -11.09 -7.62 8.11
CA PHE A 186 -9.74 -7.99 7.74
C PHE A 186 -9.75 -8.76 6.43
N SER A 187 -8.95 -8.33 5.46
CA SER A 187 -8.70 -9.05 4.23
C SER A 187 -7.22 -9.13 3.92
N ILE A 188 -6.86 -10.06 3.05
CA ILE A 188 -5.49 -10.22 2.55
C ILE A 188 -5.52 -9.96 1.04
N ASN A 189 -4.64 -9.08 0.57
CA ASN A 189 -4.41 -8.84 -0.85
C ASN A 189 -3.01 -9.36 -1.22
N ILE A 190 -2.95 -10.39 -2.04
CA ILE A 190 -1.69 -11.00 -2.47
C ILE A 190 -1.45 -10.59 -3.91
N SER A 191 -0.30 -9.97 -4.14
CA SER A 191 0.10 -9.47 -5.45
C SER A 191 1.43 -10.03 -5.90
N HIS A 192 1.62 -10.10 -7.21
CA HIS A 192 2.88 -10.54 -7.82
C HIS A 192 3.28 -9.60 -8.94
N ASP A 193 4.48 -9.04 -8.83
CA ASP A 193 5.07 -8.18 -9.85
C ASP A 193 5.90 -9.08 -10.78
N ILE A 194 5.53 -9.10 -12.07
CA ILE A 194 6.13 -9.96 -13.07
C ILE A 194 7.16 -9.16 -13.86
N ASP A 195 8.32 -8.98 -13.25
CA ASP A 195 9.52 -8.40 -13.89
C ASP A 195 10.14 -9.39 -14.86
N PHE A 196 10.20 -10.66 -14.43
CA PHE A 196 10.76 -11.78 -15.18
C PHE A 196 9.81 -12.96 -15.11
N ALA A 197 9.31 -13.42 -16.25
CA ALA A 197 8.36 -14.52 -16.28
C ALA A 197 9.05 -15.89 -16.14
N PHE A 198 10.25 -16.03 -16.72
CA PHE A 198 10.91 -17.32 -16.89
C PHE A 198 12.43 -17.18 -16.77
N SER A 199 13.08 -18.04 -15.99
CA SER A 199 14.55 -18.05 -15.86
C SER A 199 15.29 -18.45 -17.14
N TYR A 200 14.65 -19.23 -18.02
CA TYR A 200 15.24 -19.84 -19.20
C TYR A 200 14.83 -19.17 -20.51
N TYR A 201 13.77 -18.38 -20.51
CA TYR A 201 13.26 -17.73 -21.70
C TYR A 201 14.31 -16.77 -22.30
N ASN A 202 14.49 -16.84 -23.62
CA ASN A 202 15.50 -16.09 -24.38
C ASN A 202 16.96 -16.24 -23.89
N LYS A 203 17.29 -17.24 -23.05
CA LYS A 203 18.67 -17.52 -22.65
C LYS A 203 19.33 -18.48 -23.64
N ASN A 204 20.59 -18.23 -23.95
CA ASN A 204 21.40 -19.17 -24.74
C ASN A 204 22.10 -20.20 -23.85
N ILE A 205 22.53 -21.31 -24.45
CA ILE A 205 23.19 -22.42 -23.73
C ILE A 205 24.45 -21.97 -22.99
N SER A 206 25.19 -20.98 -23.49
CA SER A 206 26.40 -20.47 -22.83
C SER A 206 26.06 -19.75 -21.53
N GLN A 207 25.00 -18.93 -21.51
CA GLN A 207 24.50 -18.27 -20.30
C GLN A 207 24.01 -19.30 -19.27
N ILE A 208 23.25 -20.30 -19.70
CA ILE A 208 22.77 -21.37 -18.83
C ILE A 208 23.92 -22.20 -18.28
N PHE A 209 24.91 -22.56 -19.10
CA PHE A 209 26.09 -23.30 -18.69
C PHE A 209 26.89 -22.53 -17.64
N LYS A 210 27.19 -21.24 -17.88
CA LYS A 210 27.87 -20.38 -16.89
C LYS A 210 27.11 -20.32 -15.57
N SER A 211 25.79 -20.16 -15.64
CA SER A 211 24.92 -20.14 -14.46
C SER A 211 24.88 -21.51 -13.74
N ALA A 212 24.91 -22.62 -14.48
CA ALA A 212 24.96 -23.96 -13.92
C ALA A 212 26.29 -24.23 -13.21
N VAL A 213 27.43 -23.82 -13.80
CA VAL A 213 28.75 -23.91 -13.16
C VAL A 213 28.76 -23.12 -11.86
N LYS A 214 28.28 -21.87 -11.87
CA LYS A 214 28.18 -21.04 -10.66
C LYS A 214 27.36 -21.72 -9.57
N ASN A 215 26.19 -22.27 -9.91
CA ASN A 215 25.33 -22.98 -8.95
C ASN A 215 26.02 -24.22 -8.38
N ALA A 216 26.67 -25.02 -9.23
CA ALA A 216 27.36 -26.23 -8.81
C ALA A 216 28.53 -25.96 -7.86
N ILE A 217 29.27 -24.87 -8.09
CA ILE A 217 30.33 -24.40 -7.18
C ILE A 217 29.73 -23.98 -5.84
N ASN A 218 28.71 -23.11 -5.86
CA ASN A 218 28.09 -22.56 -4.66
C ASN A 218 27.44 -23.65 -3.79
N GLN A 219 26.78 -24.63 -4.42
CA GLN A 219 26.06 -25.71 -3.74
C GLN A 219 26.91 -26.97 -3.56
N LYS A 220 28.16 -26.96 -4.05
CA LYS A 220 29.09 -28.10 -4.06
C LYS A 220 28.46 -29.38 -4.63
N SER A 221 27.66 -29.25 -5.70
CA SER A 221 26.87 -30.36 -6.27
C SER A 221 26.93 -30.39 -7.79
N LEU A 222 27.55 -31.43 -8.34
CA LEU A 222 27.56 -31.72 -9.80
C LEU A 222 26.19 -32.18 -10.30
N LYS A 223 25.34 -32.71 -9.42
CA LYS A 223 23.96 -33.10 -9.75
C LYS A 223 23.15 -31.87 -10.17
N GLU A 224 23.33 -30.74 -9.48
CA GLU A 224 22.63 -29.49 -9.77
C GLU A 224 23.06 -28.87 -11.10
N PHE A 225 24.32 -29.08 -11.49
CA PHE A 225 24.79 -28.73 -12.84
C PHE A 225 24.00 -29.48 -13.91
N TYR A 226 23.95 -30.82 -13.81
CA TYR A 226 23.27 -31.66 -14.80
C TYR A 226 21.76 -31.40 -14.83
N ASN A 227 21.13 -31.31 -13.65
CA ASN A 227 19.70 -31.02 -13.53
C ASN A 227 19.34 -29.72 -14.25
N LYS A 228 20.11 -28.65 -14.07
CA LYS A 228 19.84 -27.36 -14.71
C LYS A 228 19.95 -27.43 -16.24
N LEU A 229 20.95 -28.13 -16.77
CA LEU A 229 21.08 -28.33 -18.23
C LEU A 229 19.92 -29.17 -18.79
N LEU A 230 19.52 -30.23 -18.08
CA LEU A 230 18.40 -31.08 -18.47
C LEU A 230 17.06 -30.32 -18.44
N SER A 231 16.81 -29.54 -17.38
CA SER A 231 15.63 -28.68 -17.25
C SER A 231 15.57 -27.65 -18.37
N PHE A 232 16.69 -27.00 -18.70
CA PHE A 232 16.76 -26.08 -19.84
C PHE A 232 16.47 -26.77 -21.18
N HIS A 233 17.03 -27.97 -21.40
CA HIS A 233 16.76 -28.73 -22.62
C HIS A 233 15.27 -29.10 -22.75
N LYS A 234 14.65 -29.58 -21.67
CA LYS A 234 13.21 -29.90 -21.65
C LYS A 234 12.33 -28.66 -21.84
N PHE A 235 12.70 -27.53 -21.24
CA PHE A 235 12.02 -26.25 -21.42
C PHE A 235 12.01 -25.82 -22.89
N ASN A 236 13.16 -25.88 -23.57
CA ASN A 236 13.26 -25.57 -25.01
C ASN A 236 12.48 -26.55 -25.89
N ASN A 237 12.20 -27.76 -25.40
CA ASN A 237 11.34 -28.74 -26.06
C ASN A 237 9.84 -28.56 -25.69
N GLY A 238 9.47 -27.47 -25.02
CA GLY A 238 8.07 -27.10 -24.74
C GLY A 238 7.58 -27.41 -23.33
N ASP A 239 8.38 -28.04 -22.45
CA ASP A 239 7.97 -28.30 -21.07
C ASP A 239 8.26 -27.09 -20.17
N LEU A 240 7.35 -26.11 -20.21
CA LEU A 240 7.45 -24.87 -19.42
C LEU A 240 7.57 -25.12 -17.91
N LYS A 241 7.11 -26.28 -17.40
CA LYS A 241 7.16 -26.62 -15.96
C LYS A 241 8.58 -26.82 -15.45
N GLN A 242 9.55 -26.98 -16.35
CA GLN A 242 10.95 -27.15 -16.00
C GLN A 242 11.64 -25.82 -15.68
N ASP A 243 11.01 -24.69 -16.00
CA ASP A 243 11.53 -23.38 -15.64
C ASP A 243 11.32 -23.10 -14.14
N PRO A 244 12.37 -22.81 -13.38
CA PRO A 244 12.27 -22.59 -11.93
C PRO A 244 11.51 -21.31 -11.53
N SER A 245 11.34 -20.36 -12.45
CA SER A 245 10.54 -19.14 -12.23
C SER A 245 9.09 -19.29 -12.71
N ASN A 246 8.74 -20.38 -13.40
CA ASN A 246 7.37 -20.68 -13.77
C ASN A 246 6.58 -21.21 -12.56
N SER A 247 6.29 -20.31 -11.64
CA SER A 247 5.57 -20.58 -10.40
C SER A 247 4.08 -20.20 -10.46
N PHE A 248 3.59 -19.68 -11.59
CA PHE A 248 2.22 -19.16 -11.73
C PHE A 248 1.13 -20.13 -11.28
N GLU A 249 1.13 -21.37 -11.82
CA GLU A 249 0.12 -22.38 -11.43
C GLU A 249 0.23 -22.74 -9.95
N TRP A 250 1.45 -22.92 -9.45
CA TRP A 250 1.67 -23.25 -8.04
C TRP A 250 1.20 -22.13 -7.10
N ILE A 251 1.51 -20.87 -7.43
CA ILE A 251 1.03 -19.69 -6.69
C ILE A 251 -0.49 -19.71 -6.62
N MET A 252 -1.16 -19.85 -7.77
CA MET A 252 -2.62 -19.84 -7.83
C MET A 252 -3.20 -21.02 -7.03
N ASP A 253 -2.60 -22.22 -7.13
CA ASP A 253 -3.03 -23.39 -6.36
C ASP A 253 -2.96 -23.15 -4.84
N GLU A 254 -1.87 -22.59 -4.32
CA GLU A 254 -1.72 -22.33 -2.88
C GLU A 254 -2.63 -21.21 -2.39
N VAL A 255 -2.79 -20.14 -3.19
CA VAL A 255 -3.67 -19.01 -2.85
C VAL A 255 -5.14 -19.42 -2.86
N GLU A 256 -5.55 -20.28 -3.80
CA GLU A 256 -6.91 -20.81 -3.87
C GLU A 256 -7.25 -21.74 -2.69
N LYS A 257 -6.29 -22.50 -2.17
CA LYS A 257 -6.50 -23.36 -0.98
C LYS A 257 -6.94 -22.59 0.26
N VAL A 258 -6.58 -21.31 0.36
CA VAL A 258 -6.99 -20.42 1.45
C VAL A 258 -8.16 -19.50 1.07
N GLY A 259 -8.81 -19.76 -0.08
CA GLY A 259 -10.00 -19.02 -0.53
C GLY A 259 -9.71 -17.61 -1.04
N LEU A 260 -8.45 -17.31 -1.38
CA LEU A 260 -8.03 -15.99 -1.87
C LEU A 260 -7.86 -16.00 -3.40
N LYS A 261 -7.67 -14.80 -3.95
CA LYS A 261 -7.23 -14.57 -5.33
C LYS A 261 -6.05 -13.61 -5.33
N SER A 262 -5.17 -13.78 -6.30
CA SER A 262 -4.01 -12.91 -6.49
C SER A 262 -4.23 -11.91 -7.61
N THR A 263 -3.49 -10.81 -7.53
CA THR A 263 -3.29 -9.85 -8.63
C THR A 263 -1.89 -10.04 -9.21
N PHE A 264 -1.79 -10.19 -10.52
CA PHE A 264 -0.51 -10.28 -11.23
C PHE A 264 -0.30 -9.02 -12.06
N TYR A 265 0.73 -8.25 -11.76
CA TYR A 265 1.10 -7.03 -12.48
C TYR A 265 2.14 -7.35 -13.55
N PHE A 266 1.83 -7.06 -14.81
CA PHE A 266 2.72 -7.33 -15.94
C PHE A 266 3.27 -6.03 -16.53
N LEU A 267 4.58 -6.00 -16.77
CA LEU A 267 5.21 -5.00 -17.62
C LEU A 267 4.75 -5.23 -19.05
N SER A 268 4.30 -4.16 -19.71
CA SER A 268 3.76 -4.29 -21.07
C SER A 268 4.71 -3.83 -22.15
N ASN A 269 5.71 -3.00 -21.87
CA ASN A 269 6.64 -2.51 -22.89
C ASN A 269 8.09 -2.78 -22.52
N ALA A 270 8.93 -2.85 -23.55
CA ALA A 270 10.38 -2.78 -23.43
C ALA A 270 10.85 -1.43 -24.01
N TYR A 271 11.67 -0.70 -23.25
CA TYR A 271 12.29 0.55 -23.67
C TYR A 271 13.71 0.31 -24.17
N GLU A 272 14.12 1.00 -25.24
CA GLU A 272 15.47 0.86 -25.77
C GLU A 272 16.54 1.14 -24.71
N ASN A 273 17.56 0.26 -24.65
CA ASN A 273 18.69 0.35 -23.72
C ASN A 273 18.33 0.37 -22.22
N SER A 274 17.13 -0.11 -21.86
CA SER A 274 16.71 -0.27 -20.47
C SER A 274 17.01 -1.67 -19.96
N ILE A 275 17.73 -1.75 -18.84
CA ILE A 275 17.94 -3.01 -18.08
C ILE A 275 16.71 -3.39 -17.24
N TYR A 276 15.69 -2.54 -17.20
CA TYR A 276 14.46 -2.69 -16.40
C TYR A 276 13.29 -3.20 -17.24
N ASN A 277 13.58 -3.75 -18.42
CA ASN A 277 12.57 -4.31 -19.32
C ASN A 277 12.17 -5.72 -18.88
N PRO A 278 10.93 -6.15 -19.20
CA PRO A 278 10.56 -7.54 -19.04
C PRO A 278 11.43 -8.46 -19.90
N ASP A 279 11.66 -9.68 -19.43
CA ASP A 279 12.28 -10.72 -20.26
C ASP A 279 11.32 -11.40 -21.23
N TYR A 280 10.04 -11.06 -21.18
CA TYR A 280 8.97 -11.68 -21.93
C TYR A 280 8.26 -10.72 -22.89
N ASP A 281 7.48 -11.31 -23.80
CA ASP A 281 6.59 -10.60 -24.70
C ASP A 281 5.16 -11.09 -24.44
N LEU A 282 4.23 -10.15 -24.22
CA LEU A 282 2.79 -10.45 -24.01
C LEU A 282 2.15 -11.19 -25.19
N THR A 283 2.75 -11.12 -26.38
CA THR A 283 2.29 -11.82 -27.59
C THR A 283 2.81 -13.26 -27.69
N SER A 284 3.77 -13.66 -26.86
CA SER A 284 4.31 -15.02 -26.87
C SER A 284 3.29 -16.03 -26.36
N ASP A 285 3.30 -17.24 -26.92
CA ASP A 285 2.32 -18.28 -26.56
C ASP A 285 2.45 -18.72 -25.09
N CYS A 286 3.67 -18.74 -24.54
CA CYS A 286 3.87 -19.06 -23.13
C CYS A 286 3.20 -18.03 -22.20
N ILE A 287 3.36 -16.73 -22.45
CA ILE A 287 2.72 -15.68 -21.65
C ILE A 287 1.21 -15.64 -21.88
N ARG A 288 0.75 -15.79 -23.13
CA ARG A 288 -0.70 -15.88 -23.41
C ARG A 288 -1.36 -17.01 -22.62
N ASN A 289 -0.73 -18.18 -22.54
CA ASN A 289 -1.24 -19.30 -21.76
C ASN A 289 -1.29 -18.98 -20.26
N VAL A 290 -0.28 -18.29 -19.72
CA VAL A 290 -0.29 -17.81 -18.33
C VAL A 290 -1.45 -16.83 -18.10
N LEU A 291 -1.62 -15.82 -18.95
CA LEU A 291 -2.70 -14.83 -18.84
C LEU A 291 -4.09 -15.46 -18.93
N LEU A 292 -4.29 -16.41 -19.86
CA LEU A 292 -5.52 -17.18 -19.99
C LEU A 292 -5.80 -18.00 -18.72
N SER A 293 -4.78 -18.63 -18.14
CA SER A 293 -4.92 -19.40 -16.90
C SER A 293 -5.33 -18.51 -15.72
N ILE A 294 -4.61 -17.39 -15.53
CA ILE A 294 -4.91 -16.38 -14.50
C ILE A 294 -6.37 -15.93 -14.60
N ASN A 295 -6.81 -15.51 -15.80
CA ASN A 295 -8.17 -15.03 -16.01
C ASN A 295 -9.22 -16.14 -15.81
N LYS A 296 -8.99 -17.34 -16.37
CA LYS A 296 -9.91 -18.49 -16.24
C LYS A 296 -10.13 -18.87 -14.78
N ARG A 297 -9.10 -18.75 -13.95
CA ARG A 297 -9.14 -19.05 -12.52
C ARG A 297 -9.68 -17.89 -11.68
N GLY A 298 -10.02 -16.75 -12.27
CA GLY A 298 -10.58 -15.59 -11.57
C GLY A 298 -9.54 -14.79 -10.78
N HIS A 299 -8.25 -14.95 -11.07
CA HIS A 299 -7.19 -14.07 -10.59
C HIS A 299 -7.18 -12.77 -11.42
N LYS A 300 -6.63 -11.71 -10.85
CA LYS A 300 -6.63 -10.38 -11.47
C LYS A 300 -5.34 -10.14 -12.26
N ILE A 301 -5.44 -9.39 -13.35
CA ILE A 301 -4.31 -8.94 -14.17
C ILE A 301 -4.28 -7.40 -14.09
N GLY A 302 -3.11 -6.85 -13.77
CA GLY A 302 -2.89 -5.41 -13.69
C GLY A 302 -1.68 -4.97 -14.51
N LEU A 303 -1.55 -3.66 -14.71
CA LEU A 303 -0.38 -3.05 -15.31
C LEU A 303 0.73 -2.91 -14.27
N HIS A 304 1.91 -3.45 -14.57
CA HIS A 304 3.13 -3.04 -13.88
C HIS A 304 3.70 -1.84 -14.65
N GLY A 305 3.46 -0.62 -14.18
CA GLY A 305 3.88 0.57 -14.92
C GLY A 305 5.40 0.64 -15.01
N GLY A 306 5.94 0.64 -16.22
CA GLY A 306 7.37 0.63 -16.45
C GLY A 306 8.10 1.83 -15.86
N PHE A 307 9.43 1.73 -15.81
CA PHE A 307 10.32 2.69 -15.15
C PHE A 307 10.08 4.18 -15.50
N PRO A 308 9.75 4.57 -16.74
CA PRO A 308 9.55 5.98 -17.11
C PRO A 308 8.06 6.42 -17.07
N THR A 309 7.13 5.58 -16.58
CA THR A 309 5.70 5.90 -16.67
C THR A 309 5.20 6.77 -15.51
N TYR A 310 5.81 6.68 -14.32
CA TYR A 310 5.39 7.42 -13.12
C TYR A 310 5.33 8.95 -13.30
N ASN A 311 6.08 9.50 -14.26
CA ASN A 311 6.15 10.94 -14.53
C ASN A 311 5.88 11.32 -15.99
N CYS A 312 5.39 10.39 -16.82
CA CYS A 312 5.12 10.62 -18.23
C CYS A 312 3.81 9.96 -18.68
N GLU A 313 2.78 10.78 -18.90
CA GLU A 313 1.44 10.32 -19.29
C GLU A 313 1.45 9.53 -20.61
N LEU A 314 2.21 9.99 -21.61
CA LEU A 314 2.31 9.30 -22.90
C LEU A 314 2.91 7.89 -22.75
N ASN A 315 3.96 7.74 -21.95
CA ASN A 315 4.56 6.42 -21.69
C ASN A 315 3.58 5.50 -20.98
N PHE A 316 2.89 6.02 -19.95
CA PHE A 316 1.87 5.28 -19.21
C PHE A 316 0.72 4.82 -20.11
N GLN A 317 0.17 5.74 -20.92
CA GLN A 317 -0.92 5.46 -21.84
C GLN A 317 -0.53 4.42 -22.88
N ASN A 318 0.70 4.50 -23.42
CA ASN A 318 1.21 3.53 -24.39
C ASN A 318 1.31 2.12 -23.78
N GLU A 319 1.81 2.01 -22.55
CA GLU A 319 1.89 0.75 -21.82
C GLU A 319 0.50 0.16 -21.52
N LEU A 320 -0.39 0.98 -20.95
CA LEU A 320 -1.76 0.56 -20.68
C LEU A 320 -2.48 0.09 -21.95
N THR A 321 -2.30 0.82 -23.06
CA THR A 321 -2.85 0.44 -24.36
C THR A 321 -2.27 -0.88 -24.83
N ASN A 322 -0.96 -1.10 -24.67
CA ASN A 322 -0.34 -2.36 -25.10
C ASN A 322 -0.84 -3.56 -24.28
N LEU A 323 -0.94 -3.43 -22.95
CA LEU A 323 -1.51 -4.47 -22.09
C LEU A 323 -2.96 -4.80 -22.50
N THR A 324 -3.83 -3.78 -22.51
CA THR A 324 -5.26 -3.95 -22.77
C THR A 324 -5.53 -4.47 -24.18
N HIS A 325 -4.77 -4.04 -25.18
CA HIS A 325 -4.87 -4.56 -26.55
C HIS A 325 -4.50 -6.04 -26.64
N ASN A 326 -3.42 -6.47 -25.99
CA ASN A 326 -3.00 -7.87 -26.02
C ASN A 326 -3.97 -8.77 -25.25
N LEU A 327 -4.52 -8.32 -24.11
CA LEU A 327 -5.56 -9.05 -23.39
C LEU A 327 -6.84 -9.19 -24.22
N LYS A 328 -7.26 -8.12 -24.91
CA LYS A 328 -8.44 -8.15 -25.77
C LYS A 328 -8.28 -9.14 -26.93
N LYS A 329 -7.08 -9.28 -27.52
CA LYS A 329 -6.79 -10.27 -28.58
C LYS A 329 -7.00 -11.71 -28.14
N ILE A 330 -6.86 -12.00 -26.85
CA ILE A 330 -7.08 -13.33 -26.26
C ILE A 330 -8.41 -13.42 -25.50
N ASN A 331 -9.35 -12.51 -25.81
CA ASN A 331 -10.70 -12.45 -25.23
C ASN A 331 -10.73 -12.27 -23.71
N ILE A 332 -9.74 -11.58 -23.14
CA ILE A 332 -9.75 -11.14 -21.74
C ILE A 332 -10.17 -9.67 -21.71
N GLN A 333 -11.24 -9.38 -20.97
CA GLN A 333 -11.71 -8.03 -20.72
C GLN A 333 -11.51 -7.71 -19.24
N LEU A 334 -10.80 -6.62 -18.96
CA LEU A 334 -10.62 -6.14 -17.59
C LEU A 334 -11.85 -5.32 -17.19
N GLU A 335 -12.43 -5.63 -16.02
CA GLU A 335 -13.51 -4.84 -15.42
C GLU A 335 -12.96 -3.55 -14.80
N ASN A 336 -11.84 -3.69 -14.09
CA ASN A 336 -11.13 -2.62 -13.38
C ASN A 336 -9.69 -2.56 -13.88
N LEU A 337 -9.13 -1.35 -13.98
CA LEU A 337 -7.76 -1.14 -14.40
C LEU A 337 -6.88 -0.94 -13.17
N LEU A 338 -6.10 -1.97 -12.86
CA LEU A 338 -5.24 -2.03 -11.68
C LEU A 338 -3.81 -1.66 -12.08
N VAL A 339 -3.08 -0.96 -11.21
CA VAL A 339 -1.68 -0.63 -11.45
C VAL A 339 -0.79 -0.83 -10.23
N ARG A 340 0.48 -1.15 -10.48
CA ARG A 340 1.60 -0.91 -9.56
C ARG A 340 2.78 -0.38 -10.36
N GLN A 341 3.40 0.70 -9.91
CA GLN A 341 4.60 1.23 -10.56
C GLN A 341 5.83 0.38 -10.26
N HIS A 342 6.60 0.08 -11.30
CA HIS A 342 7.87 -0.64 -11.19
C HIS A 342 8.80 0.10 -10.22
N TRP A 343 9.36 -0.66 -9.29
CA TRP A 343 10.23 -0.19 -8.20
C TRP A 343 9.58 0.77 -7.21
N LEU A 344 8.25 0.78 -7.15
CA LEU A 344 7.44 1.69 -6.33
C LEU A 344 7.74 3.17 -6.62
N LYS A 345 8.12 3.47 -7.88
CA LYS A 345 8.40 4.84 -8.33
C LYS A 345 7.13 5.67 -8.32
N PHE A 346 7.19 6.78 -7.60
CA PHE A 346 6.03 7.61 -7.36
C PHE A 346 6.46 9.08 -7.23
N LYS A 347 5.64 9.97 -7.80
CA LYS A 347 5.79 11.41 -7.67
C LYS A 347 4.47 12.02 -7.22
N SER A 348 4.44 12.46 -5.95
CA SER A 348 3.29 13.13 -5.35
C SER A 348 2.82 14.31 -6.21
N GLY A 349 1.51 14.40 -6.43
CA GLY A 349 0.87 15.41 -7.28
C GLY A 349 1.01 15.21 -8.80
N LEU A 350 1.62 14.11 -9.26
CA LEU A 350 1.74 13.80 -10.69
C LEU A 350 1.34 12.37 -11.04
N THR A 351 1.88 11.36 -10.36
CA THR A 351 1.71 9.96 -10.77
C THR A 351 0.25 9.51 -10.73
N HIS A 352 -0.47 9.81 -9.64
CA HIS A 352 -1.91 9.51 -9.55
C HIS A 352 -2.76 10.31 -10.54
N GLU A 353 -2.36 11.54 -10.90
CA GLU A 353 -3.07 12.32 -11.93
C GLU A 353 -2.97 11.62 -13.29
N ILE A 354 -1.77 11.18 -13.66
CA ILE A 354 -1.51 10.43 -14.90
C ILE A 354 -2.37 9.15 -14.94
N MET A 355 -2.35 8.38 -13.85
CA MET A 355 -3.11 7.14 -13.72
C MET A 355 -4.62 7.38 -13.84
N ASN A 356 -5.16 8.37 -13.12
CA ASN A 356 -6.57 8.74 -13.17
C ASN A 356 -6.99 9.23 -14.57
N ASN A 357 -6.16 10.04 -15.24
CA ASN A 357 -6.41 10.48 -16.62
C ASN A 357 -6.48 9.30 -17.61
N CYS A 358 -5.76 8.22 -17.33
CA CYS A 358 -5.77 6.99 -18.12
C CYS A 358 -6.87 6.00 -17.69
N GLY A 359 -7.70 6.35 -16.71
CA GLY A 359 -8.82 5.52 -16.25
C GLY A 359 -8.46 4.38 -15.29
N ILE A 360 -7.29 4.44 -14.65
CA ILE A 360 -6.95 3.51 -13.57
C ILE A 360 -7.95 3.65 -12.43
N SER A 361 -8.42 2.52 -11.89
CA SER A 361 -9.35 2.48 -10.75
C SER A 361 -8.63 2.24 -9.43
N ASP A 362 -7.54 1.47 -9.42
CA ASP A 362 -6.85 1.06 -8.20
C ASP A 362 -5.33 1.05 -8.39
N ASP A 363 -4.63 1.77 -7.52
CA ASP A 363 -3.18 1.72 -7.37
C ASP A 363 -2.78 0.94 -6.12
N SER A 364 -1.61 0.32 -6.17
CA SER A 364 -0.99 -0.34 -5.02
C SER A 364 0.52 -0.07 -5.01
N THR A 365 0.90 1.17 -5.36
CA THR A 365 2.30 1.61 -5.46
C THR A 365 2.85 2.11 -4.13
N LEU A 366 2.02 2.69 -3.26
CA LEU A 366 2.52 3.33 -2.04
C LEU A 366 2.89 2.28 -0.98
N GLY A 367 4.17 1.90 -1.02
CA GLY A 367 4.87 1.10 -0.01
C GLY A 367 6.32 1.56 0.15
N PHE A 368 7.05 0.91 1.07
CA PHE A 368 8.47 1.17 1.31
C PHE A 368 9.35 0.10 0.65
N VAL A 369 10.47 0.53 0.06
CA VAL A 369 11.46 -0.38 -0.54
C VAL A 369 12.48 -0.81 0.52
N GLU A 370 12.73 0.03 1.52
CA GLU A 370 13.79 -0.15 2.52
C GLU A 370 13.33 -0.89 3.79
N ASP A 371 12.02 -0.99 4.01
CA ASP A 371 11.42 -1.63 5.20
C ASP A 371 9.96 -2.03 4.90
N VAL A 372 9.30 -2.65 5.87
CA VAL A 372 7.84 -2.87 5.90
C VAL A 372 7.15 -1.73 6.66
N GLY A 373 5.86 -1.53 6.42
CA GLY A 373 5.07 -0.59 7.21
C GLY A 373 3.91 0.06 6.48
N PHE A 374 3.59 1.29 6.87
CA PHE A 374 2.39 2.04 6.47
C PHE A 374 2.81 3.39 5.91
N ARG A 375 3.17 3.44 4.61
CA ARG A 375 3.68 4.66 3.95
C ARG A 375 2.70 5.83 4.02
N SER A 376 1.41 5.55 3.84
CA SER A 376 0.33 6.53 3.97
C SER A 376 -0.26 6.60 5.39
N GLY A 377 0.35 5.93 6.37
CA GLY A 377 -0.12 5.91 7.76
C GLY A 377 -1.46 5.21 7.99
N ILE A 378 -1.93 4.42 7.02
CA ILE A 378 -3.25 3.76 7.04
C ILE A 378 -3.14 2.31 6.55
N CYS A 379 -4.02 1.42 7.03
CA CYS A 379 -4.07 0.02 6.60
C CYS A 379 -5.30 -0.38 5.78
N GLN A 380 -6.19 0.56 5.48
CA GLN A 380 -7.32 0.39 4.56
C GLN A 380 -7.01 1.04 3.21
N SER A 381 -7.67 0.54 2.17
CA SER A 381 -7.72 1.27 0.91
C SER A 381 -8.46 2.59 1.09
N TYR A 382 -8.03 3.63 0.39
CA TYR A 382 -8.59 4.98 0.53
C TYR A 382 -8.71 5.67 -0.82
N ASP A 383 -9.68 6.57 -0.94
CA ASP A 383 -9.86 7.36 -2.17
C ASP A 383 -8.69 8.32 -2.34
N ILE A 384 -8.14 8.43 -3.54
CA ILE A 384 -7.02 9.35 -3.77
C ILE A 384 -7.55 10.78 -3.89
N PHE A 385 -6.85 11.74 -3.28
CA PHE A 385 -7.18 13.16 -3.38
C PHE A 385 -6.11 13.93 -4.17
N SER A 386 -6.55 14.65 -5.20
CA SER A 386 -5.72 15.60 -5.92
C SER A 386 -5.58 16.88 -5.12
N TRP A 387 -4.41 17.09 -4.49
CA TRP A 387 -4.14 18.36 -3.81
C TRP A 387 -4.04 19.55 -4.77
N LYS A 388 -3.71 19.29 -6.06
CA LYS A 388 -3.60 20.31 -7.11
C LYS A 388 -4.98 20.78 -7.57
N ASN A 389 -5.88 19.84 -7.83
CA ASN A 389 -7.22 20.12 -8.35
C ASN A 389 -8.28 20.26 -7.25
N LYS A 390 -7.93 19.91 -6.00
CA LYS A 390 -8.79 19.93 -4.80
C LYS A 390 -10.04 19.05 -4.94
N ILE A 391 -9.88 17.88 -5.54
CA ILE A 391 -10.94 16.91 -5.77
C ILE A 391 -10.48 15.50 -5.41
N SER A 392 -11.40 14.67 -4.95
CA SER A 392 -11.19 13.22 -4.93
C SER A 392 -11.16 12.71 -6.37
N LEU A 393 -10.15 11.89 -6.69
CA LEU A 393 -10.04 11.20 -7.97
C LEU A 393 -11.00 10.00 -7.98
N ASN A 394 -11.35 9.50 -9.17
CA ASN A 394 -12.17 8.29 -9.30
C ASN A 394 -11.27 7.04 -9.23
N MET A 395 -10.47 6.97 -8.17
CA MET A 395 -9.38 6.03 -8.04
C MET A 395 -9.05 5.80 -6.55
N THR A 396 -8.71 4.57 -6.20
CA THR A 396 -8.29 4.21 -4.83
C THR A 396 -6.82 3.85 -4.77
N GLU A 397 -6.19 4.09 -3.62
CA GLU A 397 -4.91 3.49 -3.24
C GLU A 397 -5.18 2.32 -2.31
N THR A 398 -4.59 1.17 -2.61
CA THR A 398 -4.49 0.01 -1.71
C THR A 398 -3.03 -0.12 -1.25
N PRO A 399 -2.68 0.42 -0.06
CA PRO A 399 -1.30 0.52 0.39
C PRO A 399 -0.57 -0.82 0.37
N LEU A 400 0.69 -0.80 -0.08
CA LEU A 400 1.59 -1.94 -0.03
C LEU A 400 2.31 -1.96 1.32
N HIS A 401 2.07 -3.00 2.12
CA HIS A 401 2.60 -3.08 3.48
C HIS A 401 3.92 -3.84 3.56
N VAL A 402 4.02 -4.90 2.75
CA VAL A 402 5.15 -5.82 2.73
C VAL A 402 5.49 -6.15 1.29
N MET A 403 6.74 -5.95 0.91
CA MET A 403 7.34 -6.55 -0.27
C MET A 403 8.43 -7.51 0.22
N GLU A 404 8.44 -8.72 -0.32
CA GLU A 404 9.41 -9.74 0.05
C GLU A 404 10.86 -9.27 -0.16
N GLY A 405 11.12 -8.52 -1.23
CA GLY A 405 12.44 -7.90 -1.49
C GLY A 405 12.86 -6.92 -0.38
N SER A 406 11.93 -6.11 0.14
CA SER A 406 12.21 -5.20 1.29
C SER A 406 12.59 -5.96 2.56
N VAL A 407 12.13 -7.21 2.71
CA VAL A 407 12.41 -8.04 3.90
C VAL A 407 13.69 -8.83 3.72
N PHE A 408 13.87 -9.46 2.56
CA PHE A 408 14.92 -10.46 2.36
C PHE A 408 16.24 -9.86 1.90
N ASP A 409 16.20 -8.81 1.07
CA ASP A 409 17.37 -8.34 0.35
C ASP A 409 18.17 -7.29 1.13
N SER A 410 19.44 -7.12 0.72
CA SER A 410 20.38 -6.21 1.36
C SER A 410 20.03 -4.72 1.23
N TYR A 411 19.15 -4.35 0.30
CA TYR A 411 18.67 -2.98 0.17
C TYR A 411 17.67 -2.61 1.28
N GLY A 412 16.93 -3.60 1.79
CA GLY A 412 15.98 -3.46 2.88
C GLY A 412 16.50 -4.03 4.19
N LEU A 413 15.71 -4.90 4.82
CA LEU A 413 16.01 -5.48 6.13
C LEU A 413 17.09 -6.57 6.14
N ASN A 414 17.44 -7.11 4.96
CA ASN A 414 18.48 -8.12 4.79
C ASN A 414 18.31 -9.35 5.70
N LEU A 415 17.08 -9.80 5.93
CA LEU A 415 16.80 -10.93 6.82
C LEU A 415 16.93 -12.28 6.12
N GLY A 416 17.06 -12.29 4.79
CA GLY A 416 16.95 -13.48 3.96
C GLY A 416 15.62 -14.22 4.15
N VAL A 417 15.51 -15.40 3.56
CA VAL A 417 14.33 -16.27 3.73
C VAL A 417 14.46 -17.04 5.05
N THR A 418 14.07 -16.41 6.16
CA THR A 418 14.27 -16.93 7.53
C THR A 418 13.00 -16.78 8.38
N PHE A 419 12.94 -17.48 9.53
CA PHE A 419 11.84 -17.30 10.49
C PHE A 419 11.73 -15.87 11.03
N LYS A 420 12.86 -15.14 11.17
CA LYS A 420 12.81 -13.71 11.54
C LYS A 420 12.11 -12.86 10.48
N ALA A 421 12.29 -13.21 9.21
CA ALA A 421 11.60 -12.55 8.12
C ALA A 421 10.08 -12.81 8.20
N TYR A 422 9.67 -14.04 8.50
CA TYR A 422 8.28 -14.37 8.77
C TYR A 422 7.72 -13.56 9.95
N ASP A 423 8.44 -13.47 11.07
CA ASP A 423 7.99 -12.72 12.26
C ASP A 423 7.70 -11.25 11.92
N VAL A 424 8.58 -10.59 11.15
CA VAL A 424 8.38 -9.20 10.71
C VAL A 424 7.13 -9.06 9.83
N ILE A 425 6.91 -10.00 8.90
CA ILE A 425 5.72 -9.99 8.04
C ILE A 425 4.46 -10.22 8.87
N ASN A 426 4.49 -11.17 9.80
CA ASN A 426 3.37 -11.52 10.66
C ASN A 426 3.02 -10.42 11.66
N ASP A 427 4.00 -9.65 12.15
CA ASP A 427 3.77 -8.47 12.99
C ASP A 427 2.94 -7.43 12.24
N VAL A 428 3.30 -7.12 10.99
CA VAL A 428 2.54 -6.18 10.16
C VAL A 428 1.14 -6.72 9.88
N LYS A 429 1.01 -8.00 9.52
CA LYS A 429 -0.29 -8.66 9.33
C LYS A 429 -1.17 -8.58 10.57
N SER A 430 -0.60 -8.78 11.75
CA SER A 430 -1.30 -8.71 13.04
C SER A 430 -1.80 -7.31 13.35
N ILE A 431 -1.01 -6.28 13.03
CA ILE A 431 -1.41 -4.88 13.14
C ILE A 431 -2.60 -4.58 12.20
N VAL A 432 -2.52 -4.98 10.93
CA VAL A 432 -3.61 -4.76 9.96
C VAL A 432 -4.88 -5.50 10.39
N LYS A 433 -4.75 -6.74 10.86
CA LYS A 433 -5.87 -7.53 11.39
C LYS A 433 -6.51 -6.88 12.61
N PHE A 434 -5.72 -6.30 13.50
CA PHE A 434 -6.22 -5.61 14.68
C PHE A 434 -7.12 -4.42 14.34
N TYR A 435 -6.68 -3.58 13.38
CA TYR A 435 -7.41 -2.39 12.95
C TYR A 435 -8.51 -2.65 11.90
N GLY A 436 -8.60 -3.87 11.35
CA GLY A 436 -9.60 -4.22 10.34
C GLY A 436 -9.32 -3.55 8.99
N GLY A 437 -8.18 -3.88 8.39
CA GLY A 437 -7.83 -3.41 7.05
C GLY A 437 -7.41 -4.54 6.09
N THR A 438 -6.82 -4.14 4.96
CA THR A 438 -6.36 -5.05 3.91
C THR A 438 -4.85 -5.24 4.01
N PHE A 439 -4.42 -6.42 4.43
CA PHE A 439 -3.00 -6.76 4.46
C PHE A 439 -2.51 -7.06 3.05
N THR A 440 -1.88 -6.06 2.43
CA THR A 440 -1.30 -6.16 1.09
C THR A 440 0.15 -6.63 1.14
N ILE A 441 0.42 -7.77 0.51
CA ILE A 441 1.75 -8.36 0.39
C ILE A 441 2.11 -8.60 -1.08
N LEU A 442 3.34 -8.23 -1.44
CA LEU A 442 3.94 -8.47 -2.75
C LEU A 442 4.99 -9.59 -2.66
N TRP A 443 4.92 -10.51 -3.61
CA TRP A 443 5.95 -11.48 -3.93
C TRP A 443 6.23 -11.50 -5.43
N HIS A 444 7.48 -11.40 -5.86
CA HIS A 444 7.83 -11.70 -7.24
C HIS A 444 7.84 -13.23 -7.42
N ASN A 445 7.32 -13.70 -8.56
CA ASN A 445 7.27 -15.13 -8.90
C ASN A 445 8.66 -15.80 -8.85
N THR A 446 9.71 -15.03 -9.12
CA THR A 446 11.11 -15.46 -9.13
C THR A 446 11.68 -15.80 -7.75
N TYR A 447 11.10 -15.29 -6.65
CA TYR A 447 11.49 -15.69 -5.28
C TYR A 447 10.96 -17.06 -4.90
N LEU A 448 9.97 -17.60 -5.63
CA LEU A 448 9.27 -18.85 -5.30
C LEU A 448 9.90 -20.08 -5.98
N ASN A 449 11.23 -20.08 -6.07
CA ASN A 449 12.02 -21.13 -6.73
C ASN A 449 12.66 -22.16 -5.77
N SER A 450 12.48 -21.98 -4.45
CA SER A 450 13.05 -22.85 -3.41
C SER A 450 11.97 -23.37 -2.46
N GLN A 451 12.20 -24.52 -1.84
CA GLN A 451 11.24 -25.08 -0.88
C GLN A 451 11.02 -24.16 0.32
N VAL A 452 12.07 -23.55 0.85
CA VAL A 452 12.00 -22.66 2.02
C VAL A 452 11.21 -21.39 1.71
N SER A 453 11.41 -20.78 0.53
CA SER A 453 10.64 -19.60 0.13
C SER A 453 9.17 -19.92 -0.13
N LYS A 454 8.89 -21.10 -0.71
CA LYS A 454 7.52 -21.60 -0.87
C LYS A 454 6.80 -21.84 0.45
N GLU A 455 7.48 -22.44 1.43
CA GLU A 455 6.94 -22.64 2.78
C GLU A 455 6.63 -21.30 3.45
N LEU A 456 7.57 -20.35 3.39
CA LEU A 456 7.35 -19.02 3.96
C LEU A 456 6.18 -18.30 3.27
N PHE A 457 6.08 -18.37 1.94
CA PHE A 457 4.93 -17.84 1.20
C PHE A 457 3.61 -18.43 1.70
N ILE A 458 3.51 -19.76 1.81
CA ILE A 458 2.33 -20.45 2.34
C ILE A 458 1.97 -19.95 3.75
N GLU A 459 2.94 -19.77 4.63
CA GLU A 459 2.69 -19.27 5.98
C GLU A 459 2.26 -17.80 6.02
N THR A 460 2.67 -16.97 5.05
CA THR A 460 2.23 -15.56 5.00
C THR A 460 0.78 -15.39 4.55
N ILE A 461 0.28 -16.31 3.71
CA ILE A 461 -1.06 -16.23 3.13
C ILE A 461 -2.14 -16.94 3.96
N LYS A 462 -1.75 -17.80 4.91
CA LYS A 462 -2.61 -18.31 5.98
C LYS A 462 -2.80 -17.24 7.04
#